data_AF-A0A848V048-F1
#
_entry.id   AF-A0A848V048-F1
#
_cell.length_a   1.000
_cell.length_b   1.000
_cell.length_c   1.000
_cell.angle_alpha   90.00
_cell.angle_beta   90.00
_cell.angle_gamma   90.00
#
_symmetry.space_group_name_H-M   'P 1'
#
loop_
_entity.id
_entity.type
_entity.pdbx_description
1 polymer ?
#
loop_
_entity_poly.entity_id
_entity_poly.type
_entity_poly.pdbx_seq_one_letter_code
_entity_poly.pdbx_strand_id
1 'polypeptide(L)'
;MKSKPRFLRLGLVLITILAAILFFVFGFGTNTHQREFELAAQVQSESQKLSDWFDVRHQDEIARSPMTAATLGLSHDNSNLDDTSRLALEETIALHTAWLEELDLGFEINRLDSESQFYYSLFKNRSEILTLHLSEIDQKFMFDETYGPHLELPAFMINHHYIKSEQDAANYIERLKLFPAYFGPLMEHAERQAIEGLFLPSDKYPIMVETCKEFLELNPILRDFEVKLEHADLELSAVQQRGLINGVRDALMYEVNPSIVALIEQFNRHEQLASSNEVASDLSLSNSENAISWPRRPTTFLTKKVSIETLRERAILQLGSDFDQDSFHEQIIEHEMVPRNELENIIEAWIIATKIQRNF
;
A
#
# COMPACT_ATOMS: atom_id res chain seq x y z
N MET A 1 -66.96 63.93 -44.80
CA MET A 1 -65.48 63.81 -44.88
C MET A 1 -64.88 64.00 -43.49
N LYS A 2 -64.48 62.93 -42.80
CA LYS A 2 -63.69 63.00 -41.55
C LYS A 2 -62.64 61.88 -41.61
N SER A 3 -61.37 62.27 -41.52
CA SER A 3 -60.20 61.40 -41.61
C SER A 3 -60.03 60.55 -40.36
N LYS A 4 -59.71 59.26 -40.51
CA LYS A 4 -59.26 58.40 -39.39
C LYS A 4 -57.74 58.56 -39.18
N PRO A 5 -57.25 58.64 -37.93
CA PRO A 5 -55.83 58.83 -37.64
C PRO A 5 -55.02 57.52 -37.75
N ARG A 6 -53.82 57.63 -38.32
CA ARG A 6 -52.83 56.56 -38.60
C ARG A 6 -51.95 56.17 -37.38
N PHE A 7 -52.46 56.25 -36.15
CA PHE A 7 -51.61 56.08 -34.95
C PHE A 7 -51.64 54.68 -34.30
N LEU A 8 -52.46 53.74 -34.78
CA LEU A 8 -52.56 52.41 -34.14
C LEU A 8 -51.55 51.35 -34.63
N ARG A 9 -50.70 51.62 -35.62
CA ARG A 9 -49.78 50.61 -36.19
C ARG A 9 -48.35 50.65 -35.64
N LEU A 10 -47.96 51.67 -34.89
CA LEU A 10 -46.61 51.74 -34.29
C LEU A 10 -46.52 51.08 -32.90
N GLY A 11 -47.61 51.06 -32.12
CA GLY A 11 -47.61 50.49 -30.76
C GLY A 11 -47.51 48.96 -30.70
N LEU A 12 -48.06 48.26 -31.70
CA LEU A 12 -48.07 46.78 -31.74
C LEU A 12 -46.72 46.17 -32.15
N VAL A 13 -45.92 46.92 -32.92
CA VAL A 13 -44.57 46.50 -33.38
C VAL A 13 -43.53 46.68 -32.27
N LEU A 14 -43.68 47.68 -31.40
CA LEU A 14 -42.77 47.89 -30.26
C LEU A 14 -42.96 46.84 -29.15
N ILE A 15 -44.19 46.40 -28.89
CA ILE A 15 -44.50 45.39 -27.86
C ILE A 15 -44.06 43.98 -28.29
N THR A 16 -44.10 43.67 -29.58
CA THR A 16 -43.62 42.39 -30.10
C THR A 16 -42.08 42.30 -30.14
N ILE A 17 -41.39 43.42 -30.37
CA ILE A 17 -39.91 43.46 -30.29
C ILE A 17 -39.42 43.39 -28.82
N LEU A 18 -40.11 44.04 -27.87
CA LEU A 18 -39.77 43.91 -26.44
C LEU A 18 -40.05 42.51 -25.86
N ALA A 19 -41.13 41.85 -26.30
CA ALA A 19 -41.42 40.47 -25.88
C ALA A 19 -40.44 39.45 -26.47
N ALA A 20 -39.95 39.68 -27.70
CA ALA A 20 -38.90 38.84 -28.31
C ALA A 20 -37.54 39.01 -27.62
N ILE A 21 -37.21 40.21 -27.14
CA ILE A 21 -35.96 40.45 -26.37
C ILE A 21 -36.05 39.87 -24.96
N LEU A 22 -37.22 39.90 -24.30
CA LEU A 22 -37.40 39.22 -23.00
C LEU A 22 -37.36 37.68 -23.12
N PHE A 23 -37.85 37.10 -24.22
CA PHE A 23 -37.72 35.66 -24.47
C PHE A 23 -36.29 35.25 -24.86
N PHE A 24 -35.53 36.14 -25.51
CA PHE A 24 -34.13 35.91 -25.84
C PHE A 24 -33.20 36.05 -24.62
N VAL A 25 -33.54 36.90 -23.64
CA VAL A 25 -32.78 37.03 -22.39
C VAL A 25 -33.10 35.89 -21.40
N PHE A 26 -34.33 35.35 -21.38
CA PHE A 26 -34.68 34.20 -20.54
C PHE A 26 -34.33 32.83 -21.16
N GLY A 27 -34.20 32.70 -22.49
CA GLY A 27 -33.86 31.44 -23.16
C GLY A 27 -32.35 31.08 -23.13
N PHE A 28 -31.48 32.05 -22.86
CA PHE A 28 -30.04 31.81 -22.77
C PHE A 28 -29.54 31.47 -21.35
N GLY A 29 -30.23 31.92 -20.30
CA GLY A 29 -29.85 31.64 -18.90
C GLY A 29 -30.29 30.28 -18.36
N THR A 30 -31.30 29.64 -18.96
CA THR A 30 -31.75 28.29 -18.56
C THR A 30 -30.85 27.19 -19.12
N ASN A 31 -30.27 27.39 -20.31
CA ASN A 31 -29.38 26.42 -20.94
C ASN A 31 -27.99 26.35 -20.30
N THR A 32 -27.47 27.44 -19.72
CA THR A 32 -26.15 27.43 -19.07
C THR A 32 -26.18 26.69 -17.74
N HIS A 33 -27.14 26.99 -16.86
CA HIS A 33 -27.28 26.28 -15.58
C HIS A 33 -27.63 24.81 -15.74
N GLN A 34 -28.46 24.47 -16.72
CA GLN A 34 -28.78 23.08 -17.00
C GLN A 34 -27.55 22.31 -17.52
N ARG A 35 -26.73 22.94 -18.37
CA ARG A 35 -25.49 22.35 -18.88
C ARG A 35 -24.40 22.22 -17.81
N GLU A 36 -24.29 23.19 -16.90
CA GLU A 36 -23.40 23.12 -15.73
C GLU A 36 -23.81 21.97 -14.80
N PHE A 37 -25.11 21.81 -14.55
CA PHE A 37 -25.63 20.72 -13.74
C PHE A 37 -25.41 19.34 -14.41
N GLU A 38 -25.67 19.23 -15.71
CA GLU A 38 -25.41 18.00 -16.48
C GLU A 38 -23.91 17.65 -16.49
N LEU A 39 -23.03 18.64 -16.63
CA LEU A 39 -21.58 18.44 -16.55
C LEU A 39 -21.14 17.98 -15.15
N ALA A 40 -21.64 18.63 -14.10
CA ALA A 40 -21.33 18.24 -12.71
C ALA A 40 -21.82 16.82 -12.39
N ALA A 41 -23.02 16.46 -12.85
CA ALA A 41 -23.56 15.10 -12.70
C ALA A 41 -22.72 14.07 -13.47
N GLN A 42 -22.23 14.42 -14.66
CA GLN A 42 -21.34 13.56 -15.42
C GLN A 42 -19.98 13.38 -14.72
N VAL A 43 -19.37 14.46 -14.23
CA VAL A 43 -18.13 14.40 -13.46
C VAL A 43 -18.28 13.48 -12.25
N GLN A 44 -19.35 13.67 -11.46
CA GLN A 44 -19.62 12.81 -10.30
C GLN A 44 -19.82 11.33 -10.70
N SER A 45 -20.50 11.08 -11.81
CA SER A 45 -20.71 9.71 -12.30
C SER A 45 -19.42 9.05 -12.78
N GLU A 46 -18.51 9.78 -13.44
CA GLU A 46 -17.21 9.24 -13.87
C GLU A 46 -16.30 8.98 -12.66
N SER A 47 -16.26 9.92 -11.70
CA SER A 47 -15.58 9.73 -10.40
C SER A 47 -16.06 8.51 -9.64
N GLN A 48 -17.38 8.28 -9.59
CA GLN A 48 -17.94 7.10 -8.92
C GLN A 48 -17.50 5.80 -9.58
N LYS A 49 -17.48 5.74 -10.93
CA LYS A 49 -16.98 4.56 -11.65
C LYS A 49 -15.52 4.28 -11.33
N LEU A 50 -14.70 5.33 -11.21
CA LEU A 50 -13.30 5.19 -10.83
C LEU A 50 -13.17 4.66 -9.39
N SER A 51 -13.98 5.17 -8.46
CA SER A 51 -14.04 4.65 -7.09
C SER A 51 -14.42 3.18 -7.05
N ASP A 52 -15.47 2.78 -7.78
CA ASP A 52 -15.92 1.39 -7.85
C ASP A 52 -14.83 0.48 -8.46
N TRP A 53 -14.08 0.98 -9.44
CA TRP A 53 -12.94 0.28 -10.02
C TRP A 53 -11.81 0.09 -8.99
N PHE A 54 -11.47 1.11 -8.21
CA PHE A 54 -10.47 0.97 -7.13
C PHE A 54 -10.87 -0.05 -6.06
N ASP A 55 -12.15 -0.10 -5.69
CA ASP A 55 -12.64 -1.05 -4.69
C ASP A 55 -12.42 -2.51 -5.12
N VAL A 56 -12.60 -2.81 -6.41
CA VAL A 56 -12.34 -4.15 -6.96
C VAL A 56 -10.85 -4.47 -6.90
N ARG A 57 -9.99 -3.54 -7.34
CA ARG A 57 -8.52 -3.75 -7.36
C ARG A 57 -7.94 -3.87 -5.96
N HIS A 58 -8.51 -3.13 -5.02
CA HIS A 58 -8.16 -3.27 -3.63
C HIS A 58 -8.51 -4.65 -3.07
N GLN A 59 -9.67 -5.21 -3.43
CA GLN A 59 -10.02 -6.58 -3.04
C GLN A 59 -9.07 -7.62 -3.66
N ASP A 60 -8.68 -7.43 -4.92
CA ASP A 60 -7.68 -8.28 -5.58
C ASP A 60 -6.32 -8.24 -4.86
N GLU A 61 -5.83 -7.05 -4.48
CA GLU A 61 -4.60 -6.89 -3.68
C GLU A 61 -4.70 -7.61 -2.33
N ILE A 62 -5.81 -7.45 -1.61
CA ILE A 62 -6.04 -8.09 -0.30
C ILE A 62 -6.07 -9.61 -0.42
N ALA A 63 -6.74 -10.14 -1.45
CA ALA A 63 -6.85 -11.58 -1.67
C ALA A 63 -5.48 -12.23 -1.93
N ARG A 64 -4.53 -11.49 -2.51
CA ARG A 64 -3.17 -11.94 -2.79
C ARG A 64 -2.19 -11.75 -1.62
N SER A 65 -2.57 -11.03 -0.57
CA SER A 65 -1.73 -10.82 0.61
C SER A 65 -2.49 -11.17 1.92
N PRO A 66 -2.60 -12.47 2.26
CA PRO A 66 -3.17 -12.93 3.52
C PRO A 66 -2.55 -12.26 4.77
N MET A 67 -1.27 -11.89 4.72
CA MET A 67 -0.60 -11.20 5.81
C MET A 67 -1.06 -9.74 5.94
N THR A 68 -1.28 -9.04 4.82
CA THR A 68 -1.88 -7.70 4.85
C THR A 68 -3.33 -7.76 5.32
N ALA A 69 -4.11 -8.73 4.83
CA ALA A 69 -5.48 -8.94 5.28
C ALA A 69 -5.57 -9.15 6.80
N ALA A 70 -4.64 -9.92 7.39
CA ALA A 70 -4.56 -10.13 8.83
C ALA A 70 -4.18 -8.84 9.59
N THR A 71 -3.18 -8.10 9.11
CA THR A 71 -2.78 -6.81 9.72
C THR A 71 -3.91 -5.79 9.73
N LEU A 72 -4.77 -5.80 8.71
CA LEU A 72 -5.94 -4.93 8.61
C LEU A 72 -7.18 -5.48 9.35
N GLY A 73 -7.12 -6.70 9.89
CA GLY A 73 -8.25 -7.36 10.53
C GLY A 73 -9.37 -7.74 9.57
N LEU A 74 -9.08 -7.90 8.28
CA LEU A 74 -10.04 -8.17 7.21
C LEU A 74 -10.24 -9.67 6.92
N SER A 75 -9.37 -10.55 7.40
CA SER A 75 -9.49 -11.99 7.13
C SER A 75 -10.06 -12.78 8.31
N HIS A 76 -10.99 -13.69 8.01
CA HIS A 76 -11.48 -14.73 8.90
C HIS A 76 -10.69 -16.05 8.78
N ASP A 77 -10.02 -16.29 7.65
CA ASP A 77 -9.06 -17.39 7.46
C ASP A 77 -7.64 -16.83 7.53
N ASN A 78 -7.04 -16.93 8.71
CA ASN A 78 -5.72 -16.39 9.02
C ASN A 78 -4.63 -17.47 9.00
N SER A 79 -4.83 -18.56 8.25
CA SER A 79 -3.88 -19.69 8.22
C SER A 79 -2.76 -19.54 7.17
N ASN A 80 -2.93 -18.65 6.18
CA ASN A 80 -1.99 -18.48 5.06
C ASN A 80 -0.96 -17.37 5.28
N LEU A 81 0.19 -17.51 4.61
CA LEU A 81 1.20 -16.46 4.41
C LEU A 81 1.12 -15.93 2.97
N ASP A 82 1.77 -14.80 2.71
CA ASP A 82 1.92 -14.26 1.36
C ASP A 82 2.79 -15.20 0.50
N ASP A 83 2.46 -15.32 -0.79
CA ASP A 83 3.23 -16.13 -1.73
C ASP A 83 4.48 -15.37 -2.19
N THR A 84 5.65 -15.87 -1.82
CA THR A 84 6.96 -15.28 -2.12
C THR A 84 7.60 -15.83 -3.40
N SER A 85 6.88 -16.68 -4.14
CA SER A 85 7.39 -17.30 -5.36
C SER A 85 7.61 -16.29 -6.49
N ARG A 86 8.49 -16.65 -7.43
CA ARG A 86 8.68 -15.89 -8.67
C ARG A 86 7.37 -15.76 -9.46
N LEU A 87 6.55 -16.81 -9.47
CA LEU A 87 5.26 -16.77 -10.16
C LEU A 87 4.33 -15.70 -9.56
N ALA A 88 4.21 -15.64 -8.23
CA ALA A 88 3.39 -14.63 -7.57
C ALA A 88 3.88 -13.20 -7.85
N LEU A 89 5.20 -13.01 -7.93
CA LEU A 89 5.80 -11.74 -8.33
C LEU A 89 5.45 -11.38 -9.79
N GLU A 90 5.63 -12.31 -10.73
CA GLU A 90 5.31 -12.10 -12.16
C GLU A 90 3.83 -11.81 -12.39
N GLU A 91 2.94 -12.53 -11.71
CA GLU A 91 1.51 -12.26 -11.71
C GLU A 91 1.17 -10.88 -11.17
N THR A 92 1.87 -10.43 -10.10
CA THR A 92 1.67 -9.09 -9.53
C THR A 92 2.07 -8.01 -10.54
N ILE A 93 3.22 -8.18 -11.20
CA ILE A 93 3.64 -7.27 -12.28
C ILE A 93 2.57 -7.23 -13.39
N ALA A 94 2.16 -8.40 -13.89
CA ALA A 94 1.19 -8.51 -14.97
C ALA A 94 -0.17 -7.86 -14.62
N LEU A 95 -0.65 -8.06 -13.39
CA LEU A 95 -1.88 -7.43 -12.90
C LEU A 95 -1.75 -5.91 -12.86
N HIS A 96 -0.70 -5.37 -12.24
CA HIS A 96 -0.54 -3.91 -12.17
C HIS A 96 -0.31 -3.28 -13.56
N THR A 97 0.39 -3.95 -14.48
CA THR A 97 0.48 -3.51 -15.87
C THR A 97 -0.90 -3.48 -16.55
N ALA A 98 -1.70 -4.53 -16.41
CA ALA A 98 -3.06 -4.56 -16.97
C ALA A 98 -3.97 -3.48 -16.34
N TRP A 99 -3.85 -3.25 -15.04
CA TRP A 99 -4.64 -2.23 -14.33
C TRP A 99 -4.26 -0.82 -14.75
N LEU A 100 -2.98 -0.55 -15.03
CA LEU A 100 -2.55 0.72 -15.60
C LEU A 100 -3.16 0.94 -17.00
N GLU A 101 -3.20 -0.09 -17.85
CA GLU A 101 -3.86 -0.02 -19.16
C GLU A 101 -5.37 0.22 -19.04
N GLU A 102 -6.04 -0.49 -18.13
CA GLU A 102 -7.46 -0.29 -17.83
C GLU A 102 -7.74 1.13 -17.34
N LEU A 103 -6.88 1.66 -16.47
CA LEU A 103 -7.01 3.01 -15.92
C LEU A 103 -6.87 4.07 -17.04
N ASP A 104 -5.87 3.94 -17.89
CA ASP A 104 -5.58 4.88 -18.99
C ASP A 104 -6.64 4.84 -20.10
N LEU A 105 -7.22 3.68 -20.38
CA LEU A 105 -8.28 3.53 -21.40
C LEU A 105 -9.68 3.81 -20.87
N GLY A 106 -9.92 3.54 -19.59
CA GLY A 106 -11.25 3.58 -18.97
C GLY A 106 -11.66 4.95 -18.46
N PHE A 107 -10.70 5.84 -18.15
CA PHE A 107 -10.98 7.08 -17.43
C PHE A 107 -10.28 8.30 -18.05
N GLU A 108 -11.07 9.33 -18.36
CA GLU A 108 -10.56 10.64 -18.80
C GLU A 108 -10.33 11.52 -17.55
N ILE A 109 -9.06 11.77 -17.18
CA ILE A 109 -8.71 12.48 -15.93
C ILE A 109 -9.38 13.86 -15.79
N ASN A 110 -9.53 14.60 -16.88
CA ASN A 110 -10.17 15.92 -16.91
C ASN A 110 -11.72 15.87 -16.76
N ARG A 111 -12.31 14.68 -16.70
CA ARG A 111 -13.73 14.45 -16.43
C ARG A 111 -13.99 13.94 -15.00
N LEU A 112 -12.95 13.84 -14.19
CA LEU A 112 -13.03 13.47 -12.78
C LEU A 112 -13.09 14.72 -11.90
N ASP A 113 -13.67 14.61 -10.71
CA ASP A 113 -13.52 15.63 -9.67
C ASP A 113 -12.09 15.68 -9.14
N SER A 114 -11.73 16.73 -8.40
CA SER A 114 -10.36 16.96 -7.94
C SER A 114 -9.83 15.85 -7.02
N GLU A 115 -10.69 15.24 -6.20
CA GLU A 115 -10.31 14.13 -5.33
C GLU A 115 -10.00 12.87 -6.15
N SER A 116 -10.83 12.59 -7.15
CA SER A 116 -10.69 11.44 -8.04
C SER A 116 -9.48 11.59 -8.98
N GLN A 117 -9.15 12.81 -9.42
CA GLN A 117 -7.91 13.10 -10.15
C GLN A 117 -6.65 12.82 -9.31
N PHE A 118 -6.70 13.17 -8.03
CA PHE A 118 -5.61 12.86 -7.09
C PHE A 118 -5.44 11.35 -6.95
N TYR A 119 -6.52 10.62 -6.68
CA TYR A 119 -6.46 9.17 -6.51
C TYR A 119 -6.09 8.41 -7.79
N TYR A 120 -6.53 8.88 -8.96
CA TYR A 120 -6.06 8.42 -10.26
C TYR A 120 -4.53 8.51 -10.34
N SER A 121 -3.98 9.70 -10.05
CA SER A 121 -2.54 9.96 -10.14
C SER A 121 -1.75 9.14 -9.14
N LEU A 122 -2.27 8.99 -7.92
CA LEU A 122 -1.69 8.18 -6.86
C LEU A 122 -1.59 6.70 -7.28
N PHE A 123 -2.71 6.11 -7.72
CA PHE A 123 -2.72 4.71 -8.14
C PHE A 123 -1.76 4.46 -9.31
N LYS A 124 -1.74 5.37 -10.28
CA LYS A 124 -0.86 5.30 -11.45
C LYS A 124 0.61 5.29 -11.01
N ASN A 125 1.02 6.30 -10.24
CA ASN A 125 2.39 6.42 -9.75
C ASN A 125 2.82 5.19 -8.92
N ARG A 126 1.97 4.74 -7.98
CA ARG A 126 2.23 3.54 -7.18
C ARG A 126 2.44 2.30 -8.03
N SER A 127 1.57 2.06 -9.01
CA SER A 127 1.64 0.85 -9.84
C SER A 127 2.85 0.88 -10.78
N GLU A 128 3.21 2.05 -11.30
CA GLU A 128 4.43 2.24 -12.10
C GLU A 128 5.70 2.00 -11.26
N ILE A 129 5.78 2.56 -10.05
CA ILE A 129 6.91 2.32 -9.14
C ILE A 129 6.99 0.86 -8.72
N LEU A 130 5.86 0.24 -8.36
CA LEU A 130 5.82 -1.16 -7.95
C LEU A 130 6.31 -2.09 -9.06
N THR A 131 5.79 -1.91 -10.28
CA THR A 131 6.18 -2.74 -11.43
C THR A 131 7.65 -2.56 -11.77
N LEU A 132 8.18 -1.33 -11.68
CA LEU A 132 9.61 -1.07 -11.83
C LEU A 132 10.44 -1.80 -10.77
N HIS A 133 10.11 -1.62 -9.48
CA HIS A 133 10.84 -2.26 -8.37
C HIS A 133 10.82 -3.79 -8.46
N LEU A 134 9.67 -4.38 -8.79
CA LEU A 134 9.56 -5.84 -8.95
C LEU A 134 10.30 -6.34 -10.19
N SER A 135 10.40 -5.54 -11.27
CA SER A 135 11.19 -5.89 -12.45
C SER A 135 12.70 -5.85 -12.20
N GLU A 136 13.14 -5.05 -11.23
CA GLU A 136 14.54 -4.93 -10.82
C GLU A 136 14.90 -5.80 -9.61
N ILE A 137 13.97 -6.66 -9.17
CA ILE A 137 14.11 -7.43 -7.92
C ILE A 137 15.38 -8.32 -7.92
N ASP A 138 15.81 -8.79 -9.08
CA ASP A 138 17.02 -9.60 -9.25
C ASP A 138 18.31 -8.83 -8.94
N GLN A 139 18.27 -7.50 -8.88
CA GLN A 139 19.41 -6.62 -8.55
C GLN A 139 19.41 -6.16 -7.09
N LYS A 140 18.44 -6.60 -6.28
CA LYS A 140 18.20 -6.08 -4.94
C LYS A 140 18.35 -7.20 -3.91
N PHE A 141 18.93 -6.89 -2.74
CA PHE A 141 19.22 -7.92 -1.74
C PHE A 141 17.95 -8.36 -1.02
N MET A 142 17.71 -9.67 -0.96
CA MET A 142 16.56 -10.28 -0.28
C MET A 142 16.67 -10.23 1.24
N PHE A 143 17.88 -10.25 1.77
CA PHE A 143 18.17 -10.25 3.19
C PHE A 143 19.29 -9.25 3.46
N ASP A 144 19.18 -8.47 4.53
CA ASP A 144 20.25 -7.61 5.06
C ASP A 144 20.17 -7.53 6.59
N GLU A 145 21.12 -6.87 7.25
CA GLU A 145 21.18 -6.83 8.72
C GLU A 145 20.08 -6.00 9.39
N THR A 146 19.37 -5.18 8.63
CA THR A 146 18.37 -4.21 9.11
C THR A 146 16.95 -4.60 8.71
N TYR A 147 16.78 -5.15 7.51
CA TYR A 147 15.49 -5.45 6.91
C TYR A 147 15.47 -6.83 6.24
N GLY A 148 14.25 -7.28 5.96
CA GLY A 148 14.01 -8.44 5.13
C GLY A 148 13.23 -9.56 5.81
N PRO A 149 12.88 -10.61 5.04
CA PRO A 149 11.87 -11.58 5.43
C PRO A 149 12.20 -12.37 6.71
N HIS A 150 13.49 -12.56 6.99
CA HIS A 150 13.99 -13.23 8.20
C HIS A 150 13.71 -12.46 9.50
N LEU A 151 13.51 -11.13 9.43
CA LEU A 151 13.07 -10.29 10.54
C LEU A 151 11.57 -10.07 10.51
N GLU A 152 11.02 -9.83 9.30
CA GLU A 152 9.64 -9.42 9.09
C GLU A 152 8.63 -10.53 9.37
N LEU A 153 8.88 -11.77 8.96
CA LEU A 153 7.92 -12.87 9.17
C LEU A 153 7.76 -13.20 10.66
N PRO A 154 8.84 -13.38 11.46
CA PRO A 154 8.71 -13.52 12.91
C PRO A 154 7.98 -12.34 13.57
N ALA A 155 8.36 -11.10 13.19
CA ALA A 155 7.70 -9.90 13.70
C ALA A 155 6.22 -9.85 13.35
N PHE A 156 5.83 -10.31 12.16
CA PHE A 156 4.43 -10.43 11.76
C PHE A 156 3.66 -11.41 12.65
N MET A 157 4.21 -12.61 12.88
CA MET A 157 3.57 -13.60 13.75
C MET A 157 3.35 -13.04 15.17
N ILE A 158 4.33 -12.31 15.70
CA ILE A 158 4.26 -11.71 17.04
C ILE A 158 3.32 -10.49 17.09
N ASN A 159 3.40 -9.58 16.12
CA ASN A 159 2.72 -8.28 16.24
C ASN A 159 1.34 -8.22 15.56
N HIS A 160 1.08 -9.10 14.59
CA HIS A 160 -0.08 -8.97 13.70
C HIS A 160 -1.00 -10.20 13.69
N HIS A 161 -0.54 -11.37 14.16
CA HIS A 161 -1.45 -12.50 14.39
C HIS A 161 -2.06 -12.44 15.78
N TYR A 162 -3.30 -11.99 15.88
CA TYR A 162 -4.06 -11.97 17.12
C TYR A 162 -4.74 -13.32 17.39
N ILE A 163 -4.84 -13.71 18.67
CA ILE A 163 -5.59 -14.91 19.09
C ILE A 163 -6.83 -14.43 19.84
N LYS A 164 -8.00 -14.52 19.21
CA LYS A 164 -9.30 -14.14 19.79
C LYS A 164 -10.28 -15.31 19.88
N SER A 165 -9.89 -16.47 19.37
CA SER A 165 -10.66 -17.70 19.33
C SER A 165 -9.73 -18.92 19.27
N GLU A 166 -10.27 -20.11 19.55
CA GLU A 166 -9.54 -21.38 19.35
C GLU A 166 -9.10 -21.55 17.88
N GLN A 167 -9.92 -21.10 16.93
CA GLN A 167 -9.58 -21.15 15.50
C GLN A 167 -8.41 -20.22 15.16
N ASP A 168 -8.31 -19.04 15.78
CA ASP A 168 -7.17 -18.14 15.56
C ASP A 168 -5.86 -18.77 16.05
N ALA A 169 -5.90 -19.49 17.18
CA ALA A 169 -4.77 -20.23 17.70
C ALA A 169 -4.37 -21.39 16.77
N ALA A 170 -5.35 -22.12 16.22
CA ALA A 170 -5.10 -23.15 15.21
C ALA A 170 -4.49 -22.56 13.93
N ASN A 171 -5.03 -21.43 13.44
CA ASN A 171 -4.51 -20.72 12.27
C ASN A 171 -3.07 -20.21 12.48
N TYR A 172 -2.72 -19.80 13.70
CA TYR A 172 -1.35 -19.42 14.04
C TYR A 172 -0.39 -20.60 13.81
N ILE A 173 -0.78 -21.80 14.27
CA ILE A 173 0.00 -23.03 14.10
C ILE A 173 0.14 -23.38 12.61
N GLU A 174 -0.94 -23.26 11.82
CA GLU A 174 -0.86 -23.51 10.37
C GLU A 174 0.09 -22.53 9.67
N ARG A 175 0.10 -21.24 10.04
CA ARG A 175 1.09 -20.29 9.50
C ARG A 175 2.52 -20.66 9.82
N LEU A 176 2.80 -21.16 11.03
CA LEU A 176 4.15 -21.61 11.40
C LEU A 176 4.64 -22.75 10.48
N LYS A 177 3.74 -23.64 10.07
CA LYS A 177 4.07 -24.73 9.14
C LYS A 177 4.40 -24.25 7.73
N LEU A 178 4.04 -23.01 7.38
CA LEU A 178 4.31 -22.42 6.07
C LEU A 178 5.68 -21.72 5.98
N PHE A 179 6.47 -21.68 7.07
CA PHE A 179 7.81 -21.09 7.06
C PHE A 179 8.72 -21.64 5.94
N PRO A 180 8.79 -22.96 5.68
CA PRO A 180 9.59 -23.50 4.59
C PRO A 180 9.13 -23.00 3.21
N ALA A 181 7.82 -22.95 2.98
CA ALA A 181 7.25 -22.49 1.71
C ALA A 181 7.48 -20.99 1.48
N TYR A 182 7.46 -20.20 2.56
CA TYR A 182 7.70 -18.77 2.52
C TYR A 182 9.19 -18.44 2.28
N PHE A 183 10.11 -19.08 3.02
CA PHE A 183 11.54 -18.80 2.90
C PHE A 183 12.20 -19.44 1.68
N GLY A 184 11.70 -20.59 1.21
CA GLY A 184 12.31 -21.35 0.11
C GLY A 184 12.61 -20.51 -1.15
N PRO A 185 11.61 -19.86 -1.77
CA PRO A 185 11.83 -19.05 -2.96
C PRO A 185 12.77 -17.85 -2.74
N LEU A 186 12.72 -17.23 -1.56
CA LEU A 186 13.58 -16.10 -1.19
C LEU A 186 15.04 -16.53 -1.05
N MET A 187 15.25 -17.68 -0.40
CA MET A 187 16.56 -18.30 -0.26
C MET A 187 17.13 -18.70 -1.61
N GLU A 188 16.33 -19.33 -2.47
CA GLU A 188 16.72 -19.70 -3.83
C GLU A 188 17.14 -18.46 -4.65
N HIS A 189 16.38 -17.37 -4.53
CA HIS A 189 16.73 -16.12 -5.18
C HIS A 189 18.08 -15.57 -4.69
N ALA A 190 18.25 -15.44 -3.37
CA ALA A 190 19.49 -14.94 -2.80
C ALA A 190 20.70 -15.83 -3.15
N GLU A 191 20.51 -17.15 -3.25
CA GLU A 191 21.55 -18.07 -3.69
C GLU A 191 21.95 -17.82 -5.16
N ARG A 192 20.98 -17.58 -6.07
CA ARG A 192 21.28 -17.21 -7.45
C ARG A 192 22.08 -15.91 -7.54
N GLN A 193 21.69 -14.89 -6.78
CA GLN A 193 22.41 -13.62 -6.71
C GLN A 193 23.86 -13.83 -6.25
N ALA A 194 24.07 -14.61 -5.18
CA ALA A 194 25.39 -14.88 -4.66
C ALA A 194 26.28 -15.62 -5.67
N ILE A 195 25.73 -16.58 -6.44
CA ILE A 195 26.44 -17.27 -7.53
C ILE A 195 26.86 -16.30 -8.65
N GLU A 196 26.04 -15.29 -8.92
CA GLU A 196 26.31 -14.23 -9.91
C GLU A 196 27.25 -13.13 -9.39
N GLY A 197 27.71 -13.24 -8.14
CA GLY A 197 28.62 -12.28 -7.51
C GLY A 197 27.92 -11.08 -6.89
N LEU A 198 26.59 -11.11 -6.74
CA LEU A 198 25.79 -10.13 -6.03
C LEU A 198 25.56 -10.61 -4.59
N PHE A 199 26.36 -10.10 -3.66
CA PHE A 199 26.28 -10.41 -2.23
C PHE A 199 26.52 -9.14 -1.39
N LEU A 200 26.12 -9.18 -0.13
CA LEU A 200 26.42 -8.13 0.82
C LEU A 200 27.92 -8.10 1.17
N PRO A 201 28.45 -6.99 1.71
CA PRO A 201 29.75 -7.00 2.37
C PRO A 201 29.84 -8.12 3.41
N SER A 202 30.97 -8.83 3.43
CA SER A 202 31.15 -10.03 4.27
C SER A 202 30.86 -9.80 5.75
N ASP A 203 31.14 -8.60 6.27
CA ASP A 203 30.92 -8.20 7.67
C ASP A 203 29.44 -8.08 8.07
N LYS A 204 28.50 -8.10 7.11
CA LYS A 204 27.06 -8.07 7.38
C LYS A 204 26.49 -9.43 7.76
N TYR A 205 27.02 -10.51 7.18
CA TYR A 205 26.50 -11.86 7.41
C TYR A 205 26.59 -12.33 8.86
N PRO A 206 27.68 -12.09 9.62
CA PRO A 206 27.74 -12.44 11.04
C PRO A 206 26.61 -11.83 11.87
N ILE A 207 26.14 -10.62 11.53
CA ILE A 207 25.03 -9.97 12.24
C ILE A 207 23.73 -10.75 12.02
N MET A 208 23.40 -11.04 10.77
CA MET A 208 22.20 -11.82 10.42
C MET A 208 22.24 -13.24 11.03
N VAL A 209 23.41 -13.89 11.00
CA VAL A 209 23.62 -15.20 11.63
C VAL A 209 23.35 -15.16 13.13
N GLU A 210 23.87 -14.15 13.83
CA GLU A 210 23.64 -14.01 15.27
C GLU A 210 22.16 -13.73 15.58
N THR A 211 21.51 -12.85 14.82
CA THR A 211 20.07 -12.60 14.97
C THR A 211 19.24 -13.88 14.81
N CYS A 212 19.55 -14.73 13.82
CA CYS A 212 18.88 -16.01 13.66
C CYS A 212 19.17 -17.00 14.81
N LYS A 213 20.39 -17.01 15.36
CA LYS A 213 20.73 -17.84 16.54
C LYS A 213 19.99 -17.37 17.78
N GLU A 214 19.97 -16.07 18.05
CA GLU A 214 19.21 -15.48 19.16
C GLU A 214 17.71 -15.83 19.04
N PHE A 215 17.15 -15.78 17.83
CA PHE A 215 15.77 -16.22 17.59
C PHE A 215 15.54 -17.69 18.00
N LEU A 216 16.45 -18.60 17.61
CA LEU A 216 16.38 -20.03 17.95
C LEU A 216 16.52 -20.28 19.46
N GLU A 217 17.40 -19.53 20.14
CA GLU A 217 17.62 -19.68 21.57
C GLU A 217 16.43 -19.14 22.38
N LEU A 218 15.97 -17.94 22.06
CA LEU A 218 14.93 -17.24 22.81
C LEU A 218 13.52 -17.76 22.53
N ASN A 219 13.29 -18.39 21.37
CA ASN A 219 11.99 -18.89 20.91
C ASN A 219 10.85 -17.85 21.12
N PRO A 220 10.99 -16.62 20.59
CA PRO A 220 10.06 -15.54 20.89
C PRO A 220 8.63 -15.85 20.43
N ILE A 221 8.46 -16.67 19.39
CA ILE A 221 7.17 -17.15 18.90
C ILE A 221 6.42 -17.97 19.97
N LEU A 222 7.08 -18.93 20.62
CA LEU A 222 6.43 -19.76 21.64
C LEU A 222 5.99 -18.88 22.82
N ARG A 223 6.89 -18.00 23.28
CA ARG A 223 6.62 -17.09 24.39
C ARG A 223 5.45 -16.15 24.09
N ASP A 224 5.44 -15.54 22.91
CA ASP A 224 4.35 -14.68 22.46
C ASP A 224 3.02 -15.44 22.38
N PHE A 225 3.03 -16.64 21.80
CA PHE A 225 1.83 -17.47 21.70
C PHE A 225 1.27 -17.84 23.08
N GLU A 226 2.12 -18.26 24.03
CA GLU A 226 1.71 -18.56 25.41
C GLU A 226 1.05 -17.34 26.09
N VAL A 227 1.66 -16.16 25.93
CA VAL A 227 1.10 -14.89 26.46
C VAL A 227 -0.23 -14.57 25.80
N LYS A 228 -0.34 -14.64 24.47
CA LYS A 228 -1.58 -14.38 23.74
C LYS A 228 -2.68 -15.34 24.15
N LEU A 229 -2.37 -16.62 24.32
CA LEU A 229 -3.35 -17.63 24.72
C LEU A 229 -3.84 -17.43 26.16
N GLU A 230 -2.96 -16.99 27.07
CA GLU A 230 -3.33 -16.64 28.45
C GLU A 230 -4.26 -15.41 28.52
N HIS A 231 -4.03 -14.42 27.64
CA HIS A 231 -4.82 -13.18 27.60
C HIS A 231 -6.07 -13.28 26.70
N ALA A 232 -6.14 -14.28 25.83
CA ALA A 232 -7.34 -14.57 25.07
C ALA A 232 -8.36 -15.14 26.05
N ASP A 233 -9.42 -14.38 26.35
CA ASP A 233 -10.54 -14.77 27.22
C ASP A 233 -11.34 -15.94 26.61
N LEU A 234 -10.71 -17.12 26.58
CA LEU A 234 -11.17 -18.34 25.93
C LEU A 234 -11.44 -19.42 26.97
N GLU A 235 -12.62 -20.04 26.90
CA GLU A 235 -12.98 -21.18 27.74
C GLU A 235 -12.34 -22.49 27.23
N LEU A 236 -11.01 -22.59 27.30
CA LEU A 236 -10.26 -23.78 26.89
C LEU A 236 -10.08 -24.76 28.06
N SER A 237 -10.31 -26.06 27.80
CA SER A 237 -9.90 -27.10 28.75
C SER A 237 -8.37 -27.20 28.83
N ALA A 238 -7.85 -27.70 29.95
CA ALA A 238 -6.41 -27.96 30.11
C ALA A 238 -5.82 -28.94 29.06
N VAL A 239 -6.67 -29.75 28.41
CA VAL A 239 -6.26 -30.62 27.30
C VAL A 239 -6.13 -29.81 26.01
N GLN A 240 -7.11 -28.96 25.68
CA GLN A 240 -7.05 -28.07 24.51
C GLN A 240 -5.88 -27.10 24.59
N GLN A 241 -5.69 -26.44 25.73
CA GLN A 241 -4.57 -25.51 25.93
C GLN A 241 -3.21 -26.20 25.72
N ARG A 242 -3.02 -27.41 26.29
CA ARG A 242 -1.81 -28.19 26.05
C ARG A 242 -1.68 -28.64 24.59
N GLY A 243 -2.78 -28.99 23.94
CA GLY A 243 -2.81 -29.35 22.52
C GLY A 243 -2.29 -28.21 21.63
N LEU A 244 -2.77 -26.99 21.85
CA LEU A 244 -2.34 -25.79 21.10
C LEU A 244 -0.86 -25.48 21.35
N ILE A 245 -0.41 -25.48 22.60
CA ILE A 245 1.00 -25.21 22.93
C ILE A 245 1.91 -26.29 22.32
N ASN A 246 1.51 -27.56 22.37
CA ASN A 246 2.28 -28.64 21.73
C ASN A 246 2.28 -28.49 20.21
N GLY A 247 1.17 -28.09 19.60
CA GLY A 247 1.12 -27.81 18.16
C GLY A 247 2.09 -26.72 17.73
N VAL A 248 2.27 -25.66 18.54
CA VAL A 248 3.30 -24.64 18.30
C VAL A 248 4.70 -25.22 18.47
N ARG A 249 4.95 -26.01 19.51
CA ARG A 249 6.27 -26.65 19.72
C ARG A 249 6.63 -27.59 18.58
N ASP A 250 5.67 -28.36 18.09
CA ASP A 250 5.86 -29.24 16.94
C ASP A 250 6.16 -28.41 15.69
N ALA A 251 5.36 -27.36 15.42
CA ALA A 251 5.59 -26.48 14.27
C ALA A 251 6.96 -25.76 14.31
N LEU A 252 7.40 -25.40 15.52
CA LEU A 252 8.74 -24.85 15.73
C LEU A 252 9.83 -25.87 15.43
N MET A 253 9.66 -27.10 15.90
CA MET A 253 10.64 -28.17 15.75
C MET A 253 10.78 -28.65 14.30
N TYR A 254 9.69 -28.80 13.56
CA TYR A 254 9.71 -29.45 12.25
C TYR A 254 9.74 -28.48 11.07
N GLU A 255 9.28 -27.24 11.23
CA GLU A 255 9.15 -26.29 10.12
C GLU A 255 9.95 -25.01 10.36
N VAL A 256 9.72 -24.32 11.49
CA VAL A 256 10.34 -23.00 11.73
C VAL A 256 11.84 -23.11 11.99
N ASN A 257 12.26 -23.88 13.00
CA ASN A 257 13.67 -23.96 13.37
C ASN A 257 14.54 -24.49 12.23
N PRO A 258 14.15 -25.54 11.48
CA PRO A 258 14.88 -25.95 10.28
C PRO A 258 14.99 -24.84 9.22
N SER A 259 13.94 -24.04 9.01
CA SER A 259 13.99 -22.91 8.06
C SER A 259 14.99 -21.83 8.52
N ILE A 260 15.03 -21.52 9.81
CA ILE A 260 16.00 -20.55 10.37
C ILE A 260 17.43 -21.10 10.33
N VAL A 261 17.63 -22.39 10.60
CA VAL A 261 18.94 -23.04 10.45
C VAL A 261 19.40 -23.01 9.00
N ALA A 262 18.50 -23.24 8.03
CA ALA A 262 18.84 -23.18 6.61
C ALA A 262 19.26 -21.76 6.19
N LEU A 263 18.62 -20.71 6.74
CA LEU A 263 19.06 -19.32 6.56
C LEU A 263 20.47 -19.10 7.13
N ILE A 264 20.75 -19.56 8.36
CA ILE A 264 22.08 -19.46 8.97
C ILE A 264 23.14 -20.13 8.08
N GLU A 265 22.88 -21.33 7.58
CA GLU A 265 23.79 -22.05 6.69
C GLU A 265 24.03 -21.27 5.40
N GLN A 266 22.99 -20.69 4.81
CA GLN A 266 23.10 -19.87 3.61
C GLN A 266 23.92 -18.60 3.86
N PHE A 267 23.65 -17.87 4.95
CA PHE A 267 24.39 -16.67 5.30
C PHE A 267 25.89 -16.96 5.53
N ASN A 268 26.23 -18.07 6.20
CA ASN A 268 27.63 -18.48 6.34
C ASN A 268 28.28 -18.83 4.99
N ARG A 269 27.55 -19.45 4.05
CA ARG A 269 28.07 -19.71 2.70
C ARG A 269 28.30 -18.40 1.94
N HIS A 270 27.34 -17.48 1.99
CA HIS A 270 27.44 -16.18 1.32
C HIS A 270 28.55 -15.32 1.90
N GLU A 271 28.78 -15.37 3.23
CA GLU A 271 29.94 -14.76 3.88
C GLU A 271 31.28 -15.25 3.30
N GLN A 272 31.41 -16.56 3.09
CA GLN A 272 32.62 -17.16 2.51
C GLN A 272 32.82 -16.72 1.04
N LEU A 273 31.74 -16.67 0.26
CA LEU A 273 31.77 -16.17 -1.11
C LEU A 273 32.16 -14.68 -1.15
N ALA A 274 31.59 -13.86 -0.27
CA ALA A 274 31.89 -12.44 -0.17
C ALA A 274 33.33 -12.19 0.29
N SER A 275 33.84 -13.00 1.24
CA SER A 275 35.20 -12.87 1.76
C SER A 275 36.28 -13.31 0.75
N SER A 276 35.94 -14.19 -0.18
CA SER A 276 36.86 -14.71 -1.20
C SER A 276 36.87 -13.86 -2.49
N ASN A 277 35.91 -12.96 -2.65
CA ASN A 277 35.79 -12.06 -3.79
C ASN A 277 36.04 -10.61 -3.32
N GLU A 278 37.30 -10.14 -3.40
CA GLU A 278 37.69 -8.75 -3.03
C GLU A 278 36.98 -7.65 -3.85
N VAL A 279 36.32 -8.01 -4.96
CA VAL A 279 35.43 -7.11 -5.70
C VAL A 279 34.03 -7.25 -5.10
N ALA A 280 33.82 -6.69 -3.91
CA ALA A 280 32.47 -6.33 -3.52
C ALA A 280 31.94 -5.41 -4.62
N SER A 281 30.86 -5.82 -5.30
CA SER A 281 30.30 -5.00 -6.37
C SER A 281 30.05 -3.58 -5.86
N ASP A 282 30.38 -2.58 -6.66
CA ASP A 282 30.18 -1.13 -6.41
C ASP A 282 28.73 -0.78 -6.00
N LEU A 283 27.79 -1.73 -6.17
CA LEU A 283 26.42 -1.74 -5.66
C LEU A 283 26.29 -1.79 -4.12
N SER A 284 27.40 -2.05 -3.40
CA SER A 284 27.48 -2.02 -1.93
C SER A 284 27.45 -0.59 -1.35
N LEU A 285 27.44 0.45 -2.19
CA LEU A 285 27.45 1.85 -1.79
C LEU A 285 26.11 2.57 -1.97
N SER A 286 25.01 2.03 -1.40
CA SER A 286 23.93 2.84 -0.81
C SER A 286 23.01 1.95 0.06
N ASN A 287 23.34 1.85 1.35
CA ASN A 287 22.73 0.99 2.39
C ASN A 287 21.25 1.31 2.75
N SER A 288 20.43 1.76 1.80
CA SER A 288 18.98 1.90 1.98
C SER A 288 18.18 1.78 0.67
N GLU A 289 18.81 1.96 -0.49
CA GLU A 289 18.12 1.93 -1.80
C GLU A 289 18.14 0.54 -2.44
N ASN A 290 19.06 -0.34 -2.02
CA ASN A 290 19.23 -1.70 -2.56
C ASN A 290 18.69 -2.82 -1.67
N ALA A 291 18.27 -2.49 -0.44
CA ALA A 291 17.57 -3.39 0.45
C ALA A 291 16.12 -3.56 -0.02
N ILE A 292 15.71 -4.78 -0.34
CA ILE A 292 14.29 -5.07 -0.54
C ILE A 292 13.66 -5.13 0.85
N SER A 293 12.97 -4.06 1.26
CA SER A 293 11.75 -4.32 2.03
C SER A 293 10.78 -4.93 1.03
N TRP A 294 10.59 -6.24 1.10
CA TRP A 294 9.67 -6.98 0.21
C TRP A 294 8.34 -6.23 0.26
N PRO A 295 7.90 -5.67 -0.88
CA PRO A 295 7.37 -4.31 -0.99
C PRO A 295 6.76 -3.83 0.32
N ARG A 296 7.51 -2.96 1.03
CA ARG A 296 7.11 -2.28 2.28
C ARG A 296 5.61 -2.10 2.24
N ARG A 297 4.88 -2.97 2.95
CA ARG A 297 3.46 -3.26 2.66
C ARG A 297 2.75 -1.98 2.31
N PRO A 298 2.50 -1.70 1.02
CA PRO A 298 2.00 -0.40 0.67
C PRO A 298 0.62 -0.38 1.28
N THR A 299 0.46 0.42 2.34
CA THR A 299 -0.78 0.54 3.09
C THR A 299 -1.87 0.64 2.04
N THR A 300 -2.87 -0.22 2.19
CA THR A 300 -3.82 -0.45 1.11
C THR A 300 -4.51 0.84 0.75
N PHE A 301 -4.89 1.00 -0.52
CA PHE A 301 -5.47 2.24 -1.05
C PHE A 301 -6.55 2.82 -0.12
N LEU A 302 -7.43 1.97 0.45
CA LEU A 302 -8.47 2.38 1.39
C LEU A 302 -7.93 2.78 2.79
N THR A 303 -6.94 2.08 3.33
CA THR A 303 -6.31 2.48 4.61
C THR A 303 -5.48 3.76 4.46
N LYS A 304 -4.81 3.95 3.31
CA LYS A 304 -4.15 5.21 2.96
C LYS A 304 -5.15 6.35 2.76
N LYS A 305 -6.27 6.14 2.06
CA LYS A 305 -7.33 7.14 1.88
C LYS A 305 -7.80 7.72 3.22
N VAL A 306 -8.12 6.87 4.20
CA VAL A 306 -8.51 7.31 5.55
C VAL A 306 -7.38 8.08 6.27
N SER A 307 -6.12 7.63 6.11
CA SER A 307 -4.96 8.32 6.70
C SER A 307 -4.67 9.68 6.04
N ILE A 308 -4.73 9.77 4.72
CA ILE A 308 -4.49 11.00 3.94
C ILE A 308 -5.58 12.02 4.26
N GLU A 309 -6.83 11.58 4.40
CA GLU A 309 -7.93 12.46 4.84
C GLU A 309 -7.62 13.11 6.19
N THR A 310 -7.18 12.30 7.16
CA THR A 310 -6.83 12.78 8.50
C THR A 310 -5.66 13.78 8.46
N LEU A 311 -4.66 13.53 7.61
CA LEU A 311 -3.52 14.44 7.41
C LEU A 311 -3.96 15.76 6.74
N ARG A 312 -4.86 15.66 5.76
CA ARG A 312 -5.41 16.81 5.05
C ARG A 312 -6.23 17.69 5.98
N GLU A 313 -7.12 17.12 6.78
CA GLU A 313 -7.90 17.85 7.78
C GLU A 313 -6.97 18.60 8.74
N ARG A 314 -5.90 17.94 9.21
CA ARG A 314 -4.90 18.58 10.06
C ARG A 314 -4.18 19.72 9.35
N ALA A 315 -3.75 19.53 8.10
CA ALA A 315 -3.11 20.56 7.30
C ALA A 315 -4.02 21.78 7.08
N ILE A 316 -5.30 21.55 6.75
CA ILE A 316 -6.32 22.60 6.61
C ILE A 316 -6.48 23.37 7.93
N LEU A 317 -6.60 22.67 9.06
CA LEU A 317 -6.72 23.29 10.37
C LEU A 317 -5.48 24.13 10.74
N GLN A 318 -4.30 23.68 10.35
CA GLN A 318 -3.04 24.34 10.68
C GLN A 318 -2.66 25.50 9.77
N LEU A 319 -2.99 25.42 8.47
CA LEU A 319 -2.60 26.40 7.45
C LEU A 319 -3.74 27.37 7.12
N GLY A 320 -5.01 27.00 7.34
CA GLY A 320 -6.15 27.87 7.08
C GLY A 320 -6.19 28.35 5.63
N SER A 321 -6.15 29.66 5.41
CA SER A 321 -6.11 30.27 4.06
C SER A 321 -4.81 30.02 3.30
N ASP A 322 -3.75 29.58 3.98
CA ASP A 322 -2.47 29.24 3.38
C ASP A 322 -2.40 27.79 2.91
N PHE A 323 -3.45 26.99 3.17
CA PHE A 323 -3.54 25.63 2.66
C PHE A 323 -3.72 25.64 1.14
N ASP A 324 -2.79 25.00 0.45
CA ASP A 324 -2.86 24.74 -0.99
C ASP A 324 -3.04 23.24 -1.23
N GLN A 325 -4.14 22.88 -1.90
CA GLN A 325 -4.51 21.47 -2.08
C GLN A 325 -3.57 20.75 -3.03
N ASP A 326 -3.11 21.42 -4.10
CA ASP A 326 -2.22 20.83 -5.09
C ASP A 326 -0.84 20.54 -4.48
N SER A 327 -0.29 21.49 -3.71
CA SER A 327 0.95 21.31 -2.96
C SER A 327 0.84 20.16 -1.95
N PHE A 328 -0.29 20.04 -1.23
CA PHE A 328 -0.51 18.91 -0.32
C PHE A 328 -0.52 17.58 -1.07
N HIS A 329 -1.22 17.50 -2.20
CA HIS A 329 -1.27 16.30 -3.02
C HIS A 329 0.11 15.90 -3.56
N GLU A 330 0.92 16.87 -3.99
CA GLU A 330 2.30 16.64 -4.45
C GLU A 330 3.14 15.98 -3.35
N GLN A 331 3.07 16.48 -2.10
CA GLN A 331 3.78 15.88 -0.97
C GLN A 331 3.36 14.43 -0.71
N ILE A 332 2.07 14.11 -0.86
CA ILE A 332 1.60 12.74 -0.65
C ILE A 332 2.09 11.80 -1.77
N ILE A 333 2.06 12.25 -3.02
CA ILE A 333 2.52 11.45 -4.17
C ILE A 333 4.04 11.24 -4.09
N GLU A 334 4.81 12.30 -3.84
CA GLU A 334 6.27 12.23 -3.76
C GLU A 334 6.76 11.29 -2.65
N HIS A 335 6.03 11.26 -1.53
CA HIS A 335 6.41 10.49 -0.35
C HIS A 335 5.50 9.27 -0.11
N GLU A 336 4.84 8.77 -1.14
CA GLU A 336 3.86 7.70 -0.98
C GLU A 336 4.43 6.41 -0.36
N MET A 337 5.69 6.09 -0.70
CA MET A 337 6.34 4.82 -0.37
C MET A 337 6.99 4.79 1.02
N VAL A 338 6.92 5.90 1.75
CA VAL A 338 7.44 5.96 3.13
C VAL A 338 6.43 5.38 4.12
N PRO A 339 6.87 4.81 5.25
CA PRO A 339 5.99 4.43 6.35
C PRO A 339 5.04 5.55 6.77
N ARG A 340 3.85 5.19 7.23
CA ARG A 340 2.85 6.15 7.73
C ARG A 340 3.42 7.17 8.72
N ASN A 341 4.21 6.73 9.70
CA ASN A 341 4.79 7.62 10.71
C ASN A 341 5.78 8.62 10.09
N GLU A 342 6.48 8.22 9.04
CA GLU A 342 7.41 9.07 8.30
C GLU A 342 6.66 10.05 7.41
N LEU A 343 5.58 9.62 6.76
CA LEU A 343 4.69 10.49 6.00
C LEU A 343 4.04 11.55 6.90
N GLU A 344 3.61 11.16 8.10
CA GLU A 344 3.13 12.08 9.14
C GLU A 344 4.18 13.17 9.44
N ASN A 345 5.44 12.79 9.64
CA ASN A 345 6.53 13.74 9.91
C ASN A 345 6.82 14.66 8.71
N ILE A 346 6.82 14.12 7.50
CA ILE A 346 7.03 14.88 6.26
C ILE A 346 5.94 15.93 6.08
N ILE A 347 4.68 15.55 6.27
CA ILE A 347 3.56 16.48 6.16
C ILE A 347 3.62 17.56 7.25
N GLU A 348 3.97 17.22 8.49
CA GLU A 348 4.19 18.24 9.54
C GLU A 348 5.36 19.18 9.17
N ALA A 349 6.47 18.66 8.64
CA ALA A 349 7.59 19.46 8.19
C ALA A 349 7.19 20.42 7.05
N TRP A 350 6.39 19.94 6.09
CA TRP A 350 5.84 20.75 5.01
C TRP A 350 4.89 21.85 5.53
N ILE A 351 4.01 21.53 6.49
CA ILE A 351 3.15 22.53 7.16
C ILE A 351 4.00 23.62 7.82
N ILE A 352 5.06 23.23 8.54
CA ILE A 352 5.96 24.18 9.21
C ILE A 352 6.69 25.05 8.18
N ALA A 353 7.25 24.45 7.12
CA ALA A 353 7.96 25.17 6.07
C ALA A 353 7.05 26.20 5.37
N THR A 354 5.80 25.81 5.08
CA THR A 354 4.79 26.68 4.46
C THR A 354 4.46 27.88 5.37
N LYS A 355 4.31 27.65 6.69
CA LYS A 355 4.12 28.73 7.67
C LYS A 355 5.33 29.67 7.75
N ILE A 356 6.54 29.16 7.62
CA ILE A 356 7.76 29.97 7.69
C ILE A 356 7.90 30.83 6.43
N GLN A 357 7.69 30.26 5.24
CA GLN A 357 7.83 30.98 3.97
C GLN A 357 6.87 32.17 3.81
N ARG A 358 5.72 32.17 4.50
CA ARG A 358 4.75 33.28 4.47
C ARG A 358 4.86 34.28 5.62
N ASN A 359 5.67 33.99 6.63
CA ASN A 359 5.99 34.93 7.71
C ASN A 359 7.19 35.85 7.39
N PHE A 360 7.77 35.70 6.20
CA PHE A 360 8.72 36.61 5.55
C PHE A 360 8.07 37.18 4.29
#